data_AF-A0A915P322-F1
#
_entry.id   AF-A0A915P322-F1
#
_cell.length_a   1.000
_cell.length_b   1.000
_cell.length_c   1.000
_cell.angle_alpha   90.00
_cell.angle_beta   90.00
_cell.angle_gamma   90.00
#
_symmetry.space_group_name_H-M   'P 1'
#
loop_
_entity.id
_entity.type
_entity.pdbx_description
1 polymer ?
#
loop_
_entity_poly.entity_id
_entity_poly.type
_entity_poly.pdbx_seq_one_letter_code
_entity_poly.pdbx_strand_id
1 'polypeptide(L)'
;MLNNSCSNCSCSSKTPKLPKLNGRVLVLGAGDTAFDCATSSLRCGAKKVTVVFRRGFTAIRAVPEEMEAAREEKCEFMPFMSPRKVNMRDGRIVSV
;
A
#
# COMPACT_ATOMS: atom_id res chain seq x y z
N MET A 1 -11.46 -8.08 29.74
CA MET A 1 -10.76 -9.37 29.54
C MET A 1 -9.78 -9.22 28.38
N LEU A 2 -8.58 -8.75 28.70
CA LEU A 2 -7.30 -9.08 28.05
C LEU A 2 -6.25 -8.45 28.97
N ASN A 3 -5.98 -9.18 30.06
CA ASN A 3 -4.97 -8.84 31.04
C ASN A 3 -3.60 -9.07 30.39
N ASN A 4 -2.89 -8.01 30.04
CA ASN A 4 -1.47 -8.08 29.73
C ASN A 4 -0.67 -7.85 31.01
N SER A 5 -0.71 -8.85 31.90
CA SER A 5 0.26 -9.00 32.98
C SER A 5 1.53 -9.61 32.42
N CYS A 6 2.41 -8.77 31.86
CA CYS A 6 3.81 -9.12 31.63
C CYS A 6 4.68 -8.16 32.44
N SER A 7 4.77 -8.45 33.75
CA SER A 7 5.77 -7.90 34.65
C SER A 7 7.13 -8.49 34.28
N ASN A 8 8.10 -7.61 33.93
CA ASN A 8 9.49 -7.86 33.53
C ASN A 8 9.85 -8.06 32.04
N CYS A 9 9.29 -7.23 31.16
CA CYS A 9 9.98 -6.90 29.91
C CYS A 9 10.54 -5.48 29.98
N SER A 10 11.88 -5.32 30.02
CA SER A 10 12.61 -4.04 29.96
C SER A 10 12.63 -3.41 28.56
N CYS A 11 11.76 -3.88 27.67
CA CYS A 11 11.58 -3.30 26.34
C CYS A 11 10.91 -1.94 26.48
N SER A 12 11.72 -0.89 26.47
CA SER A 12 11.26 0.50 26.37
C SER A 12 10.29 0.60 25.20
N SER A 13 9.00 0.68 25.50
CA SER A 13 7.87 0.59 24.58
C SER A 13 7.74 1.84 23.72
N LYS A 14 8.72 2.06 22.83
CA LYS A 14 8.55 2.98 21.71
C LYS A 14 7.65 2.29 20.70
N THR A 15 6.34 2.39 20.88
CA THR A 15 5.38 1.95 19.85
C THR A 15 5.78 2.62 18.54
N PRO A 16 6.14 1.86 17.49
CA PRO A 16 6.58 2.45 16.23
C PRO A 16 5.44 3.26 15.64
N LYS A 17 5.68 4.54 15.40
CA LYS A 17 4.70 5.44 14.80
C LYS A 17 4.55 5.06 13.34
N LEU A 18 3.32 4.74 12.92
CA LEU A 18 3.01 4.44 11.53
C LEU A 18 3.36 5.63 10.61
N PRO A 19 3.80 5.36 9.37
CA PRO A 19 3.96 6.40 8.36
C PRO A 19 2.64 7.16 8.15
N LYS A 20 2.74 8.47 7.93
CA LYS A 20 1.59 9.31 7.57
C LYS A 20 1.60 9.56 6.07
N LEU A 21 0.74 8.86 5.34
CA LEU A 21 0.52 9.10 3.91
C LEU A 21 -0.64 10.08 3.74
N ASN A 22 -0.51 11.01 2.80
CA ASN A 22 -1.55 11.97 2.46
C ASN A 22 -1.76 11.98 0.94
N GLY A 23 -3.00 12.20 0.50
CA GLY A 23 -3.30 12.34 -0.93
C GLY A 23 -3.38 10.99 -1.66
N ARG A 24 -2.79 10.92 -2.86
CA ARG A 24 -2.89 9.77 -3.76
C ARG A 24 -1.61 8.93 -3.69
N VAL A 25 -1.75 7.62 -3.61
CA VAL A 25 -0.64 6.66 -3.64
C VAL A 25 -0.73 5.82 -4.91
N LEU A 26 0.39 5.70 -5.61
CA LEU A 26 0.57 4.79 -6.74
C LEU A 26 1.41 3.61 -6.27
N VAL A 27 0.90 2.39 -6.40
CA VAL A 27 1.65 1.17 -6.13
C VAL A 27 1.98 0.49 -7.45
N LEU A 28 3.27 0.24 -7.70
CA LEU A 28 3.74 -0.33 -8.95
C LEU A 28 4.00 -1.82 -8.78
N GLY A 29 3.15 -2.66 -9.37
CA GLY A 29 3.28 -4.12 -9.27
C GLY A 29 1.95 -4.85 -9.28
N ALA A 30 2.04 -6.18 -9.32
CA ALA A 30 0.88 -7.09 -9.39
C ALA A 30 1.18 -8.44 -8.70
N GLY A 31 1.96 -8.43 -7.61
CA GLY A 31 2.20 -9.60 -6.75
C GLY A 31 1.82 -9.27 -5.31
N ASP A 32 1.93 -10.23 -4.39
CA ASP A 32 1.44 -10.09 -3.00
C ASP A 32 1.95 -8.79 -2.35
N THR A 33 3.24 -8.51 -2.49
CA THR A 33 3.86 -7.26 -1.97
C THR A 33 3.17 -5.98 -2.46
N ALA A 34 2.66 -5.96 -3.70
CA ALA A 34 1.95 -4.79 -4.23
C ALA A 34 0.56 -4.64 -3.57
N PHE A 35 -0.15 -5.73 -3.31
CA PHE A 35 -1.46 -5.69 -2.65
C PHE A 35 -1.31 -5.39 -1.15
N ASP A 36 -0.29 -5.94 -0.49
CA ASP A 36 0.11 -5.56 0.87
C ASP A 36 0.39 -4.06 0.97
N CYS A 37 1.19 -3.51 0.04
CA CYS A 37 1.48 -2.08 0.01
C CYS A 37 0.21 -1.25 -0.24
N ALA A 38 -0.68 -1.71 -1.11
CA ALA A 38 -1.91 -1.01 -1.47
C ALA A 38 -2.85 -0.89 -0.27
N THR A 39 -3.17 -2.01 0.37
CA THR A 39 -4.04 -2.03 1.55
C THR A 39 -3.37 -1.30 2.71
N SER A 40 -2.08 -1.55 3.00
CA SER A 40 -1.33 -0.85 4.05
C SER A 40 -1.30 0.68 3.87
N SER A 41 -1.27 1.16 2.63
CA SER A 41 -1.31 2.60 2.32
C SER A 41 -2.61 3.26 2.78
N LEU A 42 -3.74 2.55 2.68
CA LEU A 42 -5.03 3.02 3.19
C LEU A 42 -5.00 3.17 4.71
N ARG A 43 -4.44 2.19 5.42
CA ARG A 43 -4.30 2.23 6.89
C ARG A 43 -3.35 3.37 7.33
N CYS A 44 -2.40 3.76 6.48
CA CYS A 44 -1.51 4.91 6.71
C CYS A 44 -2.14 6.28 6.36
N GLY A 45 -3.41 6.33 5.94
CA GLY A 45 -4.15 7.57 5.69
C GLY A 45 -4.20 8.04 4.23
N ALA A 46 -3.81 7.20 3.26
CA ALA A 46 -3.95 7.54 1.85
C ALA A 46 -5.43 7.79 1.48
N LYS A 47 -5.70 8.90 0.79
CA LYS A 47 -7.05 9.26 0.33
C LYS A 47 -7.52 8.38 -0.83
N LYS A 48 -6.58 7.91 -1.65
CA LYS A 48 -6.82 7.08 -2.83
C LYS A 48 -5.57 6.28 -3.15
N VAL A 49 -5.75 4.99 -3.43
CA VAL A 49 -4.66 4.09 -3.81
C VAL A 49 -4.96 3.51 -5.19
N THR A 50 -3.96 3.56 -6.06
CA THR A 50 -4.04 3.00 -7.42
C THR A 50 -2.90 2.02 -7.65
N VAL A 51 -3.23 0.77 -7.96
CA VAL A 51 -2.29 -0.29 -8.30
C VAL A 51 -2.08 -0.31 -9.81
N VAL A 52 -0.86 -0.07 -10.25
CA VAL A 52 -0.46 0.09 -11.65
C VAL A 52 0.47 -1.05 -12.05
N PHE A 53 0.17 -1.70 -13.16
CA PHE A 53 0.96 -2.84 -13.61
C PHE A 53 0.99 -2.97 -15.13
N ARG A 54 2.11 -3.51 -15.63
CA ARG A 54 2.47 -3.50 -17.06
C ARG A 54 1.73 -4.49 -17.94
N ARG A 55 0.95 -5.40 -17.36
CA ARG A 55 0.21 -6.47 -18.08
C ARG A 55 -1.27 -6.39 -17.73
N GLY A 56 -2.08 -7.27 -18.31
CA GLY A 56 -3.49 -7.42 -17.96
C GLY A 56 -3.69 -8.14 -16.62
N PHE A 57 -4.94 -8.17 -16.16
CA PHE A 57 -5.35 -8.85 -14.91
C PHE A 57 -4.98 -10.34 -14.89
N THR A 58 -4.98 -11.01 -16.05
CA THR A 58 -4.60 -12.42 -16.17
C THR A 58 -3.13 -12.70 -15.82
N ALA A 59 -2.30 -11.66 -15.75
CA ALA A 59 -0.89 -11.76 -15.40
C ALA A 59 -0.58 -11.32 -13.95
N ILE A 60 -1.62 -11.13 -13.13
CA ILE A 60 -1.46 -10.92 -11.69
C ILE A 60 -0.87 -12.20 -11.08
N ARG A 61 0.18 -12.03 -10.28
CA ARG A 61 0.89 -13.11 -9.59
C ARG A 61 0.40 -13.33 -8.17
N ALA A 62 -0.29 -12.36 -7.60
CA ALA A 62 -0.86 -12.50 -6.28
C ALA A 62 -1.99 -13.51 -6.28
N VAL A 63 -2.24 -14.09 -5.12
CA VAL A 63 -3.42 -14.94 -4.93
C VAL A 63 -4.70 -14.12 -5.13
N PRO A 64 -5.78 -14.70 -5.70
CA PRO A 64 -7.01 -13.97 -5.98
C PRO A 64 -7.59 -13.24 -4.77
N GLU A 65 -7.43 -13.80 -3.58
CA GLU A 65 -7.91 -13.26 -2.31
C GLU A 65 -7.26 -11.91 -1.98
N GLU A 66 -5.97 -11.74 -2.27
CA GLU A 66 -5.24 -10.48 -2.05
C GLU A 66 -5.73 -9.38 -3.01
N MET A 67 -5.97 -9.74 -4.26
CA MET A 67 -6.55 -8.82 -5.23
C MET A 67 -7.98 -8.41 -4.82
N GLU A 68 -8.77 -9.36 -4.34
CA GLU A 68 -10.14 -9.13 -3.93
C GLU A 68 -10.22 -8.22 -2.69
N ALA A 69 -9.38 -8.47 -1.68
CA ALA A 69 -9.29 -7.59 -0.51
C ALA A 69 -8.94 -6.15 -0.90
N ALA A 70 -7.97 -5.95 -1.81
CA ALA A 70 -7.64 -4.61 -2.30
C ALA A 70 -8.81 -3.97 -3.08
N ARG A 71 -9.60 -4.76 -3.81
CA ARG A 71 -10.80 -4.30 -4.53
C ARG A 71 -11.91 -3.90 -3.57
N GLU A 72 -12.16 -4.68 -2.53
CA GLU A 72 -13.13 -4.39 -1.46
C GLU A 72 -12.78 -3.12 -0.68
N GLU A 73 -11.49 -2.90 -0.44
CA GLU A 73 -10.97 -1.66 0.15
C GLU A 73 -10.92 -0.47 -0.83
N LYS A 74 -11.49 -0.63 -2.03
CA LYS A 74 -11.64 0.41 -3.07
C LYS A 74 -10.32 0.92 -3.64
N CYS A 75 -9.31 0.05 -3.73
CA CYS A 75 -8.14 0.32 -4.57
C CYS A 75 -8.56 0.35 -6.04
N GLU A 76 -7.99 1.28 -6.81
CA GLU A 76 -8.16 1.33 -8.26
C GLU A 76 -7.06 0.54 -8.96
N PHE A 77 -7.38 -0.03 -10.14
CA PHE A 77 -6.43 -0.83 -10.91
C PHE A 77 -6.21 -0.23 -12.29
N MET A 78 -4.95 -0.06 -12.67
CA MET A 78 -4.53 0.41 -13.99
C MET A 78 -3.64 -0.64 -14.67
N PRO A 79 -4.24 -1.62 -15.37
CA PRO A 79 -3.50 -2.61 -16.15
C PRO A 79 -2.87 -1.97 -17.39
N PHE A 80 -1.93 -2.69 -18.02
CA PHE A 80 -1.25 -2.28 -19.26
C PHE A 80 -0.49 -0.95 -19.19
N MET A 81 -0.05 -0.56 -17.99
CA MET A 81 0.68 0.69 -17.76
C MET A 81 2.12 0.42 -17.35
N SER A 82 3.06 1.07 -18.02
CA SER A 82 4.48 1.04 -17.64
C SER A 82 4.94 2.44 -17.24
N PRO A 83 5.42 2.65 -16.00
CA PRO A 83 5.90 3.95 -15.57
C PRO A 83 7.12 4.36 -16.39
N ARG A 84 7.20 5.64 -16.76
CA ARG A 84 8.32 6.18 -17.56
C ARG A 84 9.14 7.22 -16.83
N LYS A 85 8.50 8.10 -16.05
CA LYS A 85 9.19 9.22 -15.41
C LYS A 85 8.43 9.69 -14.17
N VAL A 86 9.14 9.79 -13.04
CA VAL A 86 8.62 10.47 -11.86
C VAL A 86 8.86 11.97 -12.01
N ASN A 87 7.79 12.76 -11.97
CA ASN A 87 7.87 14.22 -12.02
C ASN A 87 7.85 14.79 -10.60
N MET A 88 8.82 15.66 -10.34
CA MET A 88 9.02 16.31 -9.05
C MET A 88 8.73 17.81 -9.16
N ARG A 89 8.11 18.38 -8.13
CA ARG A 89 7.94 19.82 -7.96
C ARG A 89 8.12 20.16 -6.49
N ASP A 90 8.94 21.16 -6.19
CA ASP A 90 9.20 21.64 -4.81
C ASP A 90 9.61 20.50 -3.85
N GLY A 91 10.45 19.58 -4.33
CA GLY A 91 10.92 18.42 -3.56
C GLY A 91 9.88 17.32 -3.33
N ARG A 92 8.71 17.39 -3.97
CA ARG A 92 7.62 16.40 -3.83
C ARG A 92 7.27 15.75 -5.16
N ILE A 93 6.84 14.48 -5.10
CA ILE A 93 6.28 13.78 -6.26
C ILE A 93 4.91 14.37 -6.59
N VAL A 94 4.69 14.72 -7.86
CA VAL A 94 3.39 15.24 -8.33
C VAL A 94 2.74 14.35 -9.39
N SER A 95 3.52 13.59 -10.15
CA SER A 95 3.03 12.58 -11.11
C SER A 95 4.10 11.55 -11.47
N VAL A 96 3.67 10.42 -12.05
CA VAL A 96 4.49 9.30 -12.53
C VAL A 96 4.05 8.92 -13.94
#